data_AF-A0A7W1N3F7-F1
#
_entry.id   AF-A0A7W1N3F7-F1
#
_cell.length_a   1.000
_cell.length_b   1.000
_cell.length_c   1.000
_cell.angle_alpha   90.00
_cell.angle_beta   90.00
_cell.angle_gamma   90.00
#
_symmetry.space_group_name_H-M   'P 1'
#
loop_
_entity.id
_entity.type
_entity.pdbx_description
1 polymer ?
#
loop_
_entity_poly.entity_id
_entity_poly.type
_entity_poly.pdbx_seq_one_letter_code
_entity_poly.pdbx_strand_id
1 'polypeptide(L)'
;MTRRLLALIAVGLATAGCGSTKTVTVTTTVQATTPQTTKVSDQVAEGAHYFNQFACAQCHGPNGGGGISNSVPPLKAIGKAFSAQQLRTIIDHGLGASANPTKPYMPVWGQVISARQVNALVAYIHAGLPAVAGATPQAVQSDQGPVVEGAQLYVRYGCVNCHGPNGLGGVPNPQSQDKTIPPLSGADFFSQFHTNQKIIEVIRTGSVLGKAPIVSMPHWGGILSARELHALAEYIKTLRRG
;
A
#
# COMPACT_ATOMS: atom_id res chain seq x y z
N MET A 1 15.24 -1.05 -67.02
CA MET A 1 15.29 -2.47 -66.62
C MET A 1 14.06 -2.77 -65.78
N THR A 2 13.04 -3.25 -66.48
CA THR A 2 11.74 -3.70 -65.98
C THR A 2 11.84 -5.16 -65.54
N ARG A 3 11.21 -5.51 -64.41
CA ARG A 3 10.43 -6.75 -64.31
C ARG A 3 9.52 -6.72 -63.08
N ARG A 4 8.25 -6.43 -63.35
CA ARG A 4 7.10 -6.78 -62.50
C ARG A 4 7.04 -8.31 -62.43
N LEU A 5 7.02 -8.90 -61.24
CA LEU A 5 6.68 -10.31 -61.07
C LEU A 5 5.16 -10.43 -60.94
N LEU A 6 4.55 -11.16 -61.87
CA LEU A 6 3.18 -11.64 -61.80
C LEU A 6 3.04 -12.64 -60.65
N ALA A 7 2.02 -12.45 -59.81
CA ALA A 7 1.52 -13.51 -58.93
C ALA A 7 0.48 -14.34 -59.69
N LEU A 8 0.79 -15.62 -59.92
CA LEU A 8 -0.16 -16.62 -60.40
C LEU A 8 -0.99 -17.11 -59.20
N ILE A 9 -2.31 -16.90 -59.27
CA ILE A 9 -3.28 -17.48 -58.34
C ILE A 9 -3.60 -18.89 -58.82
N ALA A 10 -3.16 -19.90 -58.07
CA ALA A 10 -3.65 -21.27 -58.22
C ALA A 10 -4.73 -21.50 -57.16
N VAL A 11 -5.98 -21.61 -57.61
CA VAL A 11 -7.10 -22.10 -56.78
C VAL A 11 -6.97 -23.61 -56.69
N GLY A 12 -6.53 -24.11 -55.53
CA GLY A 12 -6.52 -25.54 -55.21
C GLY A 12 -7.80 -25.93 -54.50
N LEU A 13 -8.57 -26.85 -55.10
CA LEU A 13 -9.74 -27.49 -54.53
C LEU A 13 -9.42 -28.16 -53.19
N ALA A 14 -10.27 -27.91 -52.20
CA ALA A 14 -10.22 -28.54 -50.90
C ALA A 14 -10.60 -30.02 -50.99
N THR A 15 -9.70 -30.91 -50.57
CA THR A 15 -10.07 -32.25 -50.10
C THR A 15 -9.88 -32.30 -48.59
N ALA A 16 -10.99 -32.51 -47.88
CA ALA A 16 -11.03 -32.65 -46.43
C ALA A 16 -10.20 -33.88 -45.99
N GLY A 17 -9.03 -33.61 -45.40
CA GLY A 17 -8.25 -34.61 -44.68
C GLY A 17 -8.25 -34.25 -43.20
N CYS A 18 -8.69 -35.18 -42.34
CA CYS A 18 -8.50 -35.10 -40.90
C CYS A 18 -6.99 -35.07 -40.57
N GLY A 19 -6.41 -33.87 -40.48
CA GLY A 19 -5.03 -33.67 -40.06
C GLY A 19 -4.97 -33.42 -38.55
N SER A 20 -4.30 -34.31 -37.82
CA SER A 20 -3.92 -34.06 -36.43
C SER A 20 -3.16 -32.73 -36.33
N THR A 21 -3.68 -31.79 -35.56
CA THR A 21 -2.98 -30.54 -35.23
C THR A 21 -1.75 -30.86 -34.39
N LYS A 22 -0.56 -30.73 -34.98
CA LYS A 22 0.69 -30.73 -34.22
C LYS A 22 0.81 -29.39 -33.52
N THR A 23 0.61 -29.37 -32.20
CA THR A 23 0.93 -28.21 -31.37
C THR A 23 2.45 -28.00 -31.40
N VAL A 24 2.88 -26.86 -31.95
CA VAL A 24 4.28 -26.43 -31.90
C VAL A 24 4.46 -25.58 -30.65
N THR A 25 5.12 -26.11 -29.63
CA THR A 25 5.53 -25.33 -28.46
C THR A 25 6.74 -24.48 -28.84
N VAL A 26 6.56 -23.17 -28.94
CA VAL A 26 7.65 -22.21 -29.06
C VAL A 26 8.08 -21.84 -27.64
N THR A 27 9.22 -22.36 -27.18
CA THR A 27 9.81 -21.94 -25.91
C THR A 27 10.57 -20.63 -26.12
N THR A 28 9.94 -19.50 -25.82
CA THR A 28 10.64 -18.22 -25.75
C THR A 28 11.38 -18.15 -24.43
N THR A 29 12.71 -18.25 -24.46
CA THR A 29 13.55 -18.04 -23.27
C THR A 29 13.55 -16.56 -22.95
N VAL A 30 12.69 -16.13 -22.03
CA VAL A 30 12.79 -14.79 -21.46
C VAL A 30 13.93 -14.85 -20.45
N GLN A 31 15.07 -14.26 -20.80
CA GLN A 31 16.17 -14.07 -19.86
C GLN A 31 15.66 -13.08 -18.79
N ALA A 32 15.21 -13.61 -17.66
CA ALA A 32 14.92 -12.81 -16.49
C ALA A 32 16.24 -12.16 -16.05
N THR A 33 16.38 -10.86 -16.26
CA THR A 33 17.36 -10.06 -15.53
C THR A 33 16.92 -10.04 -14.08
N THR A 34 17.38 -11.02 -13.30
CA THR A 34 17.17 -11.06 -11.87
C THR A 34 17.73 -9.76 -11.27
N PRO A 35 16.92 -8.93 -10.60
CA PRO A 35 17.45 -7.78 -9.87
C PRO A 35 18.50 -8.28 -8.89
N GLN A 36 19.71 -7.74 -9.01
CA GLN A 36 20.85 -8.11 -8.19
C GLN A 36 20.51 -7.79 -6.73
N THR A 37 20.07 -8.81 -6.00
CA THR A 37 19.60 -8.66 -4.62
C THR A 37 20.82 -8.61 -3.73
N THR A 38 21.04 -7.48 -3.04
CA THR A 38 22.11 -7.38 -2.06
C THR A 38 21.87 -8.42 -0.97
N LYS A 39 22.87 -9.26 -0.68
CA LYS A 39 22.80 -10.18 0.46
C LYS A 39 22.78 -9.34 1.74
N VAL A 40 21.62 -9.19 2.35
CA VAL A 40 21.41 -8.47 3.61
C VAL A 40 21.26 -9.45 4.77
N SER A 41 21.31 -8.96 6.02
CA SER A 41 20.98 -9.79 7.18
C SER A 41 19.49 -10.10 7.24
N ASP A 42 19.12 -11.19 7.91
CA ASP A 42 17.72 -11.61 8.07
C ASP A 42 16.87 -10.50 8.72
N GLN A 43 17.42 -9.76 9.68
CA GLN A 43 16.73 -8.64 10.33
C GLN A 43 16.45 -7.48 9.35
N VAL A 44 17.38 -7.20 8.43
CA VAL A 44 17.19 -6.17 7.39
C VAL A 44 16.17 -6.63 6.36
N ALA A 45 16.19 -7.92 5.99
CA ALA A 45 15.17 -8.49 5.11
C ALA A 45 13.77 -8.45 5.76
N GLU A 46 13.66 -8.87 7.02
CA GLU A 46 12.44 -8.79 7.83
C GLU A 46 11.92 -7.33 7.88
N GLY A 47 12.82 -6.36 8.12
CA GLY A 47 12.48 -4.94 8.10
C GLY A 47 11.96 -4.44 6.74
N ALA A 48 12.52 -4.94 5.64
CA ALA A 48 12.04 -4.61 4.29
C ALA A 48 10.62 -5.12 4.03
N HIS A 49 10.29 -6.32 4.53
CA HIS A 49 8.92 -6.85 4.46
C HIS A 49 7.97 -6.01 5.31
N TYR A 50 8.33 -5.70 6.55
CA TYR A 50 7.52 -4.87 7.44
C TYR A 50 7.30 -3.46 6.91
N PHE A 51 8.29 -2.87 6.24
CA PHE A 51 8.17 -1.54 5.64
C PHE A 51 7.01 -1.47 4.62
N ASN A 52 6.72 -2.59 3.95
CA ASN A 52 5.65 -2.70 2.99
C ASN A 52 4.35 -3.21 3.62
N GLN A 53 4.43 -4.20 4.51
CA GLN A 53 3.28 -4.75 5.24
C GLN A 53 2.57 -3.68 6.08
N PHE A 54 3.33 -2.80 6.73
CA PHE A 54 2.79 -1.69 7.51
C PHE A 54 2.60 -0.41 6.70
N ALA A 55 2.69 -0.52 5.37
CA ALA A 55 2.45 0.58 4.43
C ALA A 55 3.34 1.82 4.64
N CYS A 56 4.51 1.69 5.27
CA CYS A 56 5.45 2.80 5.46
C CYS A 56 5.86 3.43 4.12
N ALA A 57 6.00 2.58 3.08
CA ALA A 57 6.30 3.00 1.71
C ALA A 57 5.22 3.90 1.09
N GLN A 58 3.97 3.87 1.57
CA GLN A 58 2.88 4.66 1.00
C GLN A 58 3.00 6.15 1.36
N CYS A 59 3.78 6.48 2.39
CA CYS A 59 4.13 7.86 2.73
C CYS A 59 5.60 8.16 2.42
N HIS A 60 6.51 7.27 2.81
CA HIS A 60 7.96 7.47 2.65
C HIS A 60 8.50 7.05 1.27
N GLY A 61 7.63 6.61 0.36
CA GLY A 61 8.00 6.16 -0.98
C GLY A 61 8.63 4.76 -1.02
N PRO A 62 8.74 4.18 -2.22
CA PRO A 62 9.44 2.91 -2.42
C PRO A 62 10.85 2.96 -1.83
N ASN A 63 11.18 1.97 -0.98
CA ASN A 63 12.48 1.88 -0.31
C ASN A 63 12.88 3.17 0.44
N GLY A 64 11.90 3.91 0.97
CA GLY A 64 12.14 5.16 1.70
C GLY A 64 12.69 6.30 0.84
N GLY A 65 12.49 6.26 -0.47
CA GLY A 65 12.99 7.27 -1.41
C GLY A 65 12.30 8.64 -1.35
N GLY A 66 11.19 8.76 -0.62
CA GLY A 66 10.36 9.96 -0.57
C GLY A 66 9.55 10.17 -1.87
N GLY A 67 9.13 11.42 -2.10
CA GLY A 67 8.49 11.83 -3.36
C GLY A 67 6.96 11.68 -3.41
N ILE A 68 6.33 11.09 -2.38
CA ILE A 68 4.86 11.02 -2.30
C ILE A 68 4.26 12.35 -1.82
N SER A 69 4.88 12.98 -0.82
CA SER A 69 4.48 14.28 -0.28
C SER A 69 5.69 15.04 0.22
N ASN A 70 5.74 16.36 -0.02
CA ASN A 70 6.81 17.24 0.46
C ASN A 70 6.84 17.35 2.00
N SER A 71 5.80 16.91 2.69
CA SER A 71 5.74 16.86 4.15
C SER A 71 6.34 15.58 4.74
N VAL A 72 6.69 14.60 3.90
CA VAL A 72 7.24 13.31 4.34
C VAL A 72 8.68 13.18 3.85
N PRO A 73 9.67 13.06 4.76
CA PRO A 73 11.07 13.03 4.37
C PRO A 73 11.46 11.69 3.73
N PRO A 74 12.43 11.70 2.79
CA PRO A 74 13.13 10.49 2.37
C PRO A 74 13.97 9.93 3.54
N LEU A 75 13.96 8.62 3.72
CA LEU A 75 14.49 7.99 4.93
C LEU A 75 15.99 7.69 4.88
N LYS A 76 16.62 7.67 3.69
CA LYS A 76 18.06 7.37 3.58
C LYS A 76 18.94 8.37 4.35
N ALA A 77 18.63 9.66 4.27
CA ALA A 77 19.36 10.69 5.02
C ALA A 77 19.05 10.61 6.52
N ILE A 78 17.78 10.39 6.87
CA ILE A 78 17.32 10.23 8.25
C ILE A 78 18.00 9.05 8.93
N GLY A 79 18.13 7.91 8.25
CA GLY A 79 18.82 6.73 8.77
C GLY A 79 20.30 6.98 9.09
N LYS A 80 20.96 7.89 8.38
CA LYS A 80 22.35 8.29 8.70
C LYS A 80 22.42 9.28 9.85
N ALA A 81 21.44 10.18 9.95
CA ALA A 81 21.46 11.28 10.90
C ALA A 81 20.93 10.91 12.30
N PHE A 82 20.08 9.89 12.40
CA PHE A 82 19.42 9.51 13.65
C PHE A 82 19.96 8.18 14.19
N SER A 83 20.18 8.13 15.50
CA SER A 83 20.48 6.89 16.21
C SER A 83 19.30 5.91 16.18
N ALA A 84 19.59 4.62 16.42
CA ALA A 84 18.56 3.60 16.48
C ALA A 84 17.50 3.91 17.55
N GLN A 85 17.91 4.52 18.68
CA GLN A 85 16.96 4.90 19.74
C GLN A 85 16.03 6.03 19.29
N GLN A 86 16.55 7.06 18.60
CA GLN A 86 15.71 8.14 18.11
C GLN A 86 14.72 7.65 17.04
N LEU A 87 15.15 6.75 16.14
CA LEU A 87 14.25 6.14 15.16
C LEU A 87 13.16 5.28 15.82
N ARG A 88 13.52 4.46 16.84
CA ARG A 88 12.54 3.73 17.65
C ARG A 88 11.52 4.67 18.27
N THR A 89 11.98 5.74 18.93
CA THR A 89 11.11 6.73 19.56
C THR A 89 10.15 7.37 18.56
N ILE A 90 10.61 7.72 17.35
CA ILE A 90 9.75 8.29 16.30
C ILE A 90 8.72 7.27 15.81
N ILE A 91 9.09 5.99 15.64
CA ILE A 91 8.14 4.95 15.22
C ILE A 91 7.13 4.67 16.33
N ASP A 92 7.60 4.49 17.57
CA ASP A 92 6.78 4.10 18.71
C ASP A 92 5.80 5.20 19.12
N HIS A 93 6.21 6.47 19.05
CA HIS A 93 5.45 7.61 19.55
C HIS A 93 4.96 8.58 18.46
N GLY A 94 5.28 8.30 17.19
CA GLY A 94 4.98 9.21 16.09
C GLY A 94 5.66 10.56 16.24
N LEU A 95 5.14 11.57 15.55
CA LEU A 95 5.54 12.98 15.71
C LEU A 95 4.46 13.82 16.42
N GLY A 96 3.57 13.16 17.17
CA GLY A 96 2.48 13.79 17.90
C GLY A 96 1.29 14.19 17.01
N ALA A 97 0.54 15.19 17.46
CA ALA A 97 -0.59 15.72 16.70
C ALA A 97 -0.12 16.51 15.47
N SER A 98 -0.83 16.37 14.34
CA SER A 98 -0.50 17.14 13.15
C SER A 98 -0.62 18.64 13.41
N ALA A 99 0.48 19.38 13.21
CA ALA A 99 0.46 20.84 13.23
C ALA A 99 -0.31 21.45 12.05
N ASN A 100 -0.57 20.66 10.99
CA ASN A 100 -1.38 21.06 9.87
C ASN A 100 -2.31 19.91 9.43
N PRO A 101 -3.62 20.00 9.68
CA PRO A 101 -4.59 18.92 9.39
C PRO A 101 -4.69 18.58 7.89
N THR A 102 -4.12 19.40 7.02
CA THR A 102 -4.10 19.16 5.56
C THR A 102 -2.84 18.45 5.07
N LYS A 103 -1.94 18.03 5.97
CA LYS A 103 -0.67 17.38 5.64
C LYS A 103 -0.55 16.03 6.34
N PRO A 104 0.07 15.03 5.68
CA PRO A 104 0.40 13.77 6.34
C PRO A 104 1.44 14.02 7.44
N TYR A 105 1.41 13.16 8.46
CA TYR A 105 2.34 13.16 9.57
C TYR A 105 2.64 11.72 9.99
N MET A 106 3.70 11.50 10.78
CA MET A 106 4.08 10.16 11.23
C MET A 106 3.14 9.68 12.36
N PRO A 107 2.33 8.62 12.15
CA PRO A 107 1.46 8.10 13.19
C PRO A 107 2.24 7.30 14.23
N VAL A 108 1.55 6.97 15.32
CA VAL A 108 2.09 6.19 16.45
C VAL A 108 1.96 4.70 16.15
N TRP A 109 3.08 3.97 16.17
CA TRP A 109 3.09 2.52 15.86
C TRP A 109 3.37 1.62 17.07
N GLY A 110 3.82 2.15 18.20
CA GLY A 110 4.27 1.33 19.34
C GLY A 110 3.18 0.48 20.02
N GLN A 111 1.90 0.69 19.68
CA GLN A 111 0.77 -0.15 20.11
C GLN A 111 0.16 -0.96 18.96
N VAL A 112 0.66 -0.77 17.74
CA VAL A 112 0.19 -1.43 16.51
C VAL A 112 1.13 -2.58 16.12
N ILE A 113 2.43 -2.39 16.33
CA ILE A 113 3.48 -3.37 16.00
C ILE A 113 4.39 -3.62 17.21
N SER A 114 4.99 -4.81 17.25
CA SER A 114 5.88 -5.24 18.32
C SER A 114 7.24 -4.54 18.29
N ALA A 115 7.92 -4.48 19.44
CA ALA A 115 9.29 -3.96 19.54
C ALA A 115 10.28 -4.68 18.60
N ARG A 116 10.08 -5.98 18.33
CA ARG A 116 10.88 -6.73 17.34
C ARG A 116 10.67 -6.16 15.93
N GLN A 117 9.42 -5.94 15.52
CA GLN A 117 9.09 -5.34 14.23
C GLN A 117 9.68 -3.94 14.09
N VAL A 118 9.59 -3.11 15.14
CA VAL A 118 10.22 -1.78 15.17
C VAL A 118 11.74 -1.89 15.01
N ASN A 119 12.40 -2.80 15.74
CA ASN A 119 13.84 -3.01 15.62
C ASN A 119 14.26 -3.46 14.21
N ALA A 120 13.47 -4.31 13.55
CA ALA A 120 13.74 -4.72 12.17
C ALA A 120 13.57 -3.54 11.19
N LEU A 121 12.54 -2.71 11.34
CA LEU A 121 12.37 -1.48 10.57
C LEU A 121 13.56 -0.52 10.74
N VAL A 122 14.01 -0.31 11.97
CA VAL A 122 15.19 0.53 12.27
C VAL A 122 16.45 -0.04 11.62
N ALA A 123 16.68 -1.35 11.69
CA ALA A 123 17.81 -2.00 11.03
C ALA A 123 17.75 -1.81 9.50
N TYR A 124 16.56 -1.93 8.89
CA TYR A 124 16.36 -1.70 7.46
C TYR A 124 16.62 -0.24 7.06
N ILE A 125 16.18 0.73 7.87
CA ILE A 125 16.47 2.16 7.68
C ILE A 125 17.98 2.44 7.75
N HIS A 126 18.67 1.91 8.76
CA HIS A 126 20.13 2.05 8.92
C HIS A 126 20.93 1.34 7.84
N ALA A 127 20.44 0.23 7.30
CA ALA A 127 21.03 -0.44 6.13
C ALA A 127 20.89 0.36 4.83
N GLY A 128 20.23 1.52 4.86
CA GLY A 128 20.06 2.38 3.69
C GLY A 128 18.88 2.00 2.79
N LEU A 129 17.93 1.21 3.32
CA LEU A 129 16.74 0.73 2.65
C LEU A 129 17.04 0.02 1.29
N PRO A 130 17.91 -1.02 1.28
CA PRO A 130 18.25 -1.73 0.04
C PRO A 130 17.02 -2.43 -0.56
N ALA A 131 17.05 -2.71 -1.86
CA ALA A 131 16.06 -3.59 -2.46
C ALA A 131 16.26 -5.03 -1.96
N VAL A 132 15.19 -5.64 -1.45
CA VAL A 132 15.18 -7.01 -0.94
C VAL A 132 14.19 -7.84 -1.77
N ALA A 133 14.64 -8.98 -2.29
CA ALA A 133 13.79 -9.88 -3.06
C ALA A 133 12.59 -10.35 -2.21
N GLY A 134 11.40 -10.36 -2.81
CA GLY A 134 10.17 -10.77 -2.14
C GLY A 134 9.56 -9.71 -1.20
N ALA A 135 10.28 -8.63 -0.88
CA ALA A 135 9.74 -7.52 -0.07
C ALA A 135 8.91 -6.51 -0.89
N THR A 136 8.72 -6.73 -2.19
CA THR A 136 7.90 -5.87 -3.04
C THR A 136 6.41 -6.09 -2.79
N PRO A 137 5.62 -5.03 -2.60
CA PRO A 137 4.17 -5.14 -2.49
C PRO A 137 3.53 -5.77 -3.72
N GLN A 138 2.44 -6.50 -3.49
CA GLN A 138 1.60 -7.01 -4.57
C GLN A 138 0.89 -5.85 -5.28
N ALA A 139 0.69 -6.00 -6.59
CA ALA A 139 -0.04 -5.04 -7.39
C ALA A 139 -1.54 -5.10 -7.07
N VAL A 140 -2.17 -3.94 -6.98
CA VAL A 140 -3.63 -3.83 -6.83
C VAL A 140 -4.29 -4.14 -8.16
N GLN A 141 -5.20 -5.11 -8.15
CA GLN A 141 -6.04 -5.50 -9.28
C GLN A 141 -7.24 -4.55 -9.33
N SER A 142 -7.51 -4.07 -10.54
CA SER A 142 -8.43 -2.94 -10.75
C SER A 142 -9.49 -3.25 -11.82
N ASP A 143 -9.48 -4.48 -12.33
CA ASP A 143 -10.35 -5.05 -13.36
C ASP A 143 -11.52 -5.88 -12.78
N GLN A 144 -11.49 -6.19 -11.48
CA GLN A 144 -12.51 -6.97 -10.77
C GLN A 144 -13.57 -6.10 -10.07
N GLY A 145 -13.64 -4.81 -10.41
CA GLY A 145 -14.60 -3.84 -9.87
C GLY A 145 -14.15 -3.12 -8.58
N PRO A 146 -14.84 -2.02 -8.22
CA PRO A 146 -14.36 -1.08 -7.20
C PRO A 146 -14.34 -1.63 -5.78
N VAL A 147 -15.21 -2.60 -5.44
CA VAL A 147 -15.22 -3.22 -4.11
C VAL A 147 -13.98 -4.09 -3.91
N VAL A 148 -13.59 -4.89 -4.92
CA VAL A 148 -12.39 -5.73 -4.87
C VAL A 148 -11.13 -4.87 -4.86
N GLU A 149 -11.07 -3.86 -5.73
CA GLU A 149 -9.99 -2.87 -5.74
C GLU A 149 -9.86 -2.19 -4.36
N GLY A 150 -10.98 -1.75 -3.77
CA GLY A 150 -11.03 -1.12 -2.46
C GLY A 150 -10.56 -2.03 -1.32
N ALA A 151 -10.92 -3.32 -1.34
CA ALA A 151 -10.46 -4.28 -0.34
C ALA A 151 -8.93 -4.48 -0.40
N GLN A 152 -8.36 -4.51 -1.60
CA GLN A 152 -6.91 -4.60 -1.77
C GLN A 152 -6.21 -3.30 -1.36
N LEU A 153 -6.78 -2.14 -1.71
CA LEU A 153 -6.28 -0.84 -1.27
C LEU A 153 -6.30 -0.70 0.25
N TYR A 154 -7.33 -1.21 0.91
CA TYR A 154 -7.47 -1.19 2.38
C TYR A 154 -6.30 -1.89 3.09
N VAL A 155 -5.79 -2.97 2.49
CA VAL A 155 -4.58 -3.66 2.96
C VAL A 155 -3.32 -2.92 2.51
N ARG A 156 -3.23 -2.58 1.22
CA ARG A 156 -2.06 -1.96 0.58
C ARG A 156 -1.65 -0.64 1.22
N TYR A 157 -2.62 0.16 1.63
CA TYR A 157 -2.44 1.44 2.31
C TYR A 157 -2.45 1.33 3.83
N GLY A 158 -2.51 0.10 4.36
CA GLY A 158 -2.37 -0.15 5.79
C GLY A 158 -3.55 0.31 6.64
N CYS A 159 -4.71 0.59 6.03
CA CYS A 159 -5.93 0.94 6.76
C CYS A 159 -6.29 -0.18 7.76
N VAL A 160 -6.09 -1.43 7.36
CA VAL A 160 -6.26 -2.64 8.18
C VAL A 160 -5.40 -2.65 9.45
N ASN A 161 -4.22 -2.00 9.44
CA ASN A 161 -3.30 -2.03 10.59
C ASN A 161 -3.86 -1.24 11.78
N CYS A 162 -4.72 -0.25 11.54
CA CYS A 162 -5.35 0.55 12.59
C CYS A 162 -6.84 0.21 12.73
N HIS A 163 -7.57 0.08 11.63
CA HIS A 163 -9.02 -0.18 11.65
C HIS A 163 -9.37 -1.67 11.67
N GLY A 164 -8.37 -2.55 11.73
CA GLY A 164 -8.54 -3.99 11.89
C GLY A 164 -9.07 -4.70 10.63
N PRO A 165 -9.06 -6.05 10.62
CA PRO A 165 -9.70 -6.83 9.57
C PRO A 165 -11.18 -6.46 9.46
N ASN A 166 -11.69 -6.29 8.24
CA ASN A 166 -13.08 -5.92 7.97
C ASN A 166 -13.57 -4.65 8.71
N GLY A 167 -12.67 -3.74 9.10
CA GLY A 167 -13.04 -2.51 9.78
C GLY A 167 -13.52 -2.69 11.22
N LEU A 168 -13.18 -3.80 11.89
CA LEU A 168 -13.63 -4.07 13.27
C LEU A 168 -13.10 -3.09 14.33
N GLY A 169 -12.06 -2.32 14.03
CA GLY A 169 -11.45 -1.37 14.95
C GLY A 169 -10.80 -2.06 16.16
N GLY A 170 -10.79 -1.37 17.30
CA GLY A 170 -10.34 -1.93 18.59
C GLY A 170 -8.83 -1.91 18.82
N VAL A 171 -8.04 -1.47 17.84
CA VAL A 171 -6.60 -1.27 18.01
C VAL A 171 -6.36 -0.21 19.10
N PRO A 172 -5.49 -0.45 20.10
CA PRO A 172 -5.27 0.50 21.18
C PRO A 172 -4.82 1.88 20.68
N ASN A 173 -5.52 2.91 21.15
CA ASN A 173 -5.20 4.32 20.94
C ASN A 173 -5.30 5.04 22.29
N PRO A 174 -4.40 4.75 23.26
CA PRO A 174 -4.57 5.14 24.67
C PRO A 174 -4.60 6.65 24.89
N GLN A 175 -4.07 7.42 23.94
CA GLN A 175 -4.07 8.87 24.00
C GLN A 175 -5.40 9.46 23.49
N SER A 176 -6.27 8.65 22.87
CA SER A 176 -7.61 9.06 22.47
C SER A 176 -8.65 9.10 23.57
N GLN A 177 -9.75 9.80 23.29
CA GLN A 177 -10.94 9.79 24.15
C GLN A 177 -11.49 8.36 24.25
N ASP A 178 -11.64 7.69 23.10
CA ASP A 178 -12.25 6.36 23.00
C ASP A 178 -11.27 5.22 23.30
N LYS A 179 -10.01 5.55 23.61
CA LYS A 179 -8.88 4.64 23.91
C LYS A 179 -8.55 3.60 22.85
N THR A 180 -9.27 3.59 21.73
CA THR A 180 -9.17 2.62 20.65
C THR A 180 -9.41 3.31 19.31
N ILE A 181 -8.91 2.70 18.23
CA ILE A 181 -9.25 3.11 16.87
C ILE A 181 -10.70 2.69 16.59
N PRO A 182 -11.55 3.60 16.08
CA PRO A 182 -12.96 3.29 15.86
C PRO A 182 -13.16 2.25 14.75
N PRO A 183 -14.23 1.45 14.85
CA PRO A 183 -14.64 0.58 13.76
C PRO A 183 -15.10 1.40 12.55
N LEU A 184 -14.95 0.82 11.37
CA LEU A 184 -15.51 1.28 10.08
C LEU A 184 -16.73 0.45 9.66
N SER A 185 -17.20 -0.42 10.54
CA SER A 185 -18.37 -1.29 10.39
C SER A 185 -19.50 -0.89 11.34
N GLY A 186 -20.67 -1.50 11.16
CA GLY A 186 -21.81 -1.34 12.07
C GLY A 186 -22.61 -0.04 11.94
N ALA A 187 -23.78 -0.01 12.57
CA ALA A 187 -24.76 1.07 12.43
C ALA A 187 -24.23 2.43 12.89
N ASP A 188 -23.43 2.47 13.96
CA ASP A 188 -22.91 3.71 14.55
C ASP A 188 -22.01 4.46 13.56
N PHE A 189 -21.08 3.77 12.89
CA PHE A 189 -20.26 4.37 11.84
C PHE A 189 -21.12 4.91 10.70
N PHE A 190 -22.07 4.10 10.21
CA PHE A 190 -22.91 4.48 9.08
C PHE A 190 -23.96 5.55 9.41
N SER A 191 -24.27 5.80 10.68
CA SER A 191 -25.12 6.94 11.07
C SER A 191 -24.47 8.27 10.64
N GLN A 192 -23.15 8.39 10.81
CA GLN A 192 -22.37 9.58 10.47
C GLN A 192 -21.86 9.54 9.02
N PHE A 193 -21.35 8.39 8.58
CA PHE A 193 -20.70 8.19 7.27
C PHE A 193 -21.56 7.38 6.29
N HIS A 194 -22.82 7.76 6.10
CA HIS A 194 -23.77 7.02 5.24
C HIS A 194 -23.57 7.18 3.72
N THR A 195 -22.69 8.08 3.27
CA THR A 195 -22.42 8.32 1.83
C THR A 195 -20.95 8.13 1.48
N ASN A 196 -20.66 7.76 0.22
CA ASN A 196 -19.28 7.69 -0.29
C ASN A 196 -18.55 9.01 -0.06
N GLN A 197 -19.21 10.14 -0.31
CA GLN A 197 -18.58 11.45 -0.20
C GLN A 197 -18.08 11.73 1.23
N LYS A 198 -18.86 11.37 2.26
CA LYS A 198 -18.44 11.54 3.65
C LYS A 198 -17.28 10.61 4.02
N ILE A 199 -17.30 9.36 3.54
CA ILE A 199 -16.21 8.40 3.74
C ILE A 199 -14.93 8.89 3.04
N ILE A 200 -15.04 9.34 1.79
CA ILE A 200 -13.93 9.90 1.01
C ILE A 200 -13.35 11.13 1.70
N GLU A 201 -14.21 12.02 2.21
CA GLU A 201 -13.76 13.25 2.85
C GLU A 201 -12.96 12.97 4.12
N VAL A 202 -13.42 12.06 4.98
CA VAL A 202 -12.66 11.69 6.19
C VAL A 202 -11.37 10.96 5.86
N ILE A 203 -11.32 10.15 4.79
CA ILE A 203 -10.06 9.54 4.34
C ILE A 203 -9.10 10.62 3.83
N ARG A 204 -9.58 11.53 2.98
CA ARG A 204 -8.76 12.61 2.40
C ARG A 204 -8.16 13.47 3.49
N THR A 205 -9.00 13.98 4.38
CA THR A 205 -8.61 14.97 5.39
C THR A 205 -7.94 14.34 6.61
N GLY A 206 -8.20 13.06 6.87
CA GLY A 206 -7.91 12.44 8.15
C GLY A 206 -8.93 12.87 9.22
N SER A 207 -8.85 12.26 10.40
CA SER A 207 -9.78 12.54 11.49
C SER A 207 -9.21 13.62 12.42
N VAL A 208 -9.32 14.89 12.02
CA VAL A 208 -8.99 16.06 12.90
C VAL A 208 -10.25 16.87 13.26
N LEU A 209 -11.44 16.37 12.92
CA LEU A 209 -12.68 17.13 13.11
C LEU A 209 -13.12 17.12 14.60
N GLY A 210 -12.76 18.19 15.31
CA GLY A 210 -13.47 18.67 16.50
C GLY A 210 -13.10 18.04 17.84
N LYS A 211 -12.13 17.12 17.91
CA LYS A 211 -11.62 16.56 19.18
C LYS A 211 -10.11 16.26 19.07
N ALA A 212 -9.34 16.58 20.10
CA ALA A 212 -7.99 16.03 20.26
C ALA A 212 -8.10 14.51 20.49
N PRO A 213 -7.29 13.69 19.78
CA PRO A 213 -6.08 13.16 20.42
C PRO A 213 -4.92 12.68 19.50
N ILE A 214 -3.85 12.20 20.16
CA ILE A 214 -2.46 12.04 19.69
C ILE A 214 -2.25 10.92 18.61
N VAL A 215 -3.23 10.03 18.37
CA VAL A 215 -3.27 9.20 17.15
C VAL A 215 -4.53 9.56 16.35
N SER A 216 -4.39 10.52 15.44
CA SER A 216 -5.38 10.81 14.40
C SER A 216 -5.14 9.92 13.19
N MET A 217 -6.20 9.65 12.42
CA MET A 217 -6.04 9.07 11.10
C MET A 217 -5.24 10.06 10.23
N PRO A 218 -4.12 9.64 9.60
CA PRO A 218 -3.31 10.54 8.80
C PRO A 218 -4.09 11.06 7.59
N HIS A 219 -3.66 12.21 7.08
CA HIS A 219 -4.19 12.80 5.85
C HIS A 219 -3.76 11.98 4.63
N TRP A 220 -4.70 11.52 3.81
CA TRP A 220 -4.42 10.76 2.59
C TRP A 220 -4.68 11.54 1.29
N GLY A 221 -5.15 12.77 1.38
CA GLY A 221 -5.31 13.66 0.23
C GLY A 221 -3.98 13.87 -0.50
N GLY A 222 -3.99 13.70 -1.82
CA GLY A 222 -2.80 13.78 -2.65
C GLY A 222 -1.90 12.54 -2.63
N ILE A 223 -2.15 11.59 -1.72
CA ILE A 223 -1.51 10.26 -1.68
C ILE A 223 -2.36 9.25 -2.45
N LEU A 224 -3.67 9.25 -2.20
CA LEU A 224 -4.66 8.44 -2.90
C LEU A 224 -5.28 9.25 -4.06
N SER A 225 -5.41 8.61 -5.21
CA SER A 225 -6.16 9.15 -6.36
C SER A 225 -7.67 9.16 -6.09
N ALA A 226 -8.42 9.95 -6.88
CA ALA A 226 -9.89 9.99 -6.78
C ALA A 226 -10.54 8.61 -7.01
N ARG A 227 -9.96 7.81 -7.91
CA ARG A 227 -10.40 6.44 -8.18
C ARG A 227 -10.20 5.54 -6.96
N GLU A 228 -9.01 5.55 -6.37
CA GLU A 228 -8.68 4.71 -5.20
C GLU A 228 -9.53 5.10 -3.99
N LEU A 229 -9.76 6.40 -3.78
CA LEU A 229 -10.69 6.89 -2.74
C LEU A 229 -12.11 6.37 -2.96
N HIS A 230 -12.59 6.39 -4.20
CA HIS A 230 -13.90 5.85 -4.54
C HIS A 230 -13.98 4.34 -4.29
N ALA A 231 -12.97 3.58 -4.73
CA ALA A 231 -12.88 2.14 -4.51
C ALA A 231 -12.88 1.78 -3.01
N LEU A 232 -12.08 2.49 -2.20
CA LEU A 232 -12.07 2.36 -0.75
C LEU A 232 -13.45 2.63 -0.13
N ALA A 233 -14.15 3.67 -0.57
CA ALA A 233 -15.48 3.99 -0.07
C ALA A 233 -16.53 2.93 -0.44
N GLU A 234 -16.45 2.36 -1.65
CA GLU A 234 -17.30 1.23 -2.05
C GLU A 234 -17.02 -0.02 -1.21
N TYR A 235 -15.75 -0.35 -0.95
CA TYR A 235 -15.40 -1.44 -0.05
C TYR A 235 -15.92 -1.20 1.37
N ILE A 236 -15.65 -0.04 1.97
CA ILE A 236 -16.09 0.29 3.33
C ILE A 236 -17.60 0.17 3.47
N LYS A 237 -18.38 0.61 2.47
CA LYS A 237 -19.85 0.45 2.47
C LYS A 237 -20.33 -0.98 2.64
N THR A 238 -19.56 -1.97 2.18
CA THR A 238 -19.92 -3.38 2.35
C THR A 238 -19.85 -3.84 3.81
N LEU A 239 -19.10 -3.13 4.66
CA LEU A 239 -18.90 -3.43 6.08
C LEU A 239 -20.11 -3.07 6.97
N ARG A 240 -21.20 -2.55 6.39
CA ARG A 240 -22.40 -2.11 7.12
C ARG A 240 -23.11 -3.21 7.91
N ARG A 241 -22.94 -4.47 7.51
CA ARG A 241 -23.63 -5.63 8.10
C ARG A 241 -22.72 -6.51 8.97
N GLY A 242 -21.47 -6.09 9.18
CA GLY A 242 -20.49 -6.78 10.03
C GLY A 242 -20.67 -6.46 11.50
#